data_AF-A0A960NMX1-F1
#
_entry.id   AF-A0A960NMX1-F1
#
_cell.length_a   1.000
_cell.length_b   1.000
_cell.length_c   1.000
_cell.angle_alpha   90.00
_cell.angle_beta   90.00
_cell.angle_gamma   90.00
#
_symmetry.space_group_name_H-M   'P 1'
#
loop_
_entity.id
_entity.type
_entity.pdbx_description
1 polymer ?
#
loop_
_entity_poly.entity_id
_entity_poly.type
_entity_poly.pdbx_seq_one_letter_code
_entity_poly.pdbx_strand_id
1 'polypeptide(L)'
;MKLPRLLVLLAFLGFVPFASAKDANPVFGYYEAIVYDTEMLQGVKVNESTGDVFIMFQPDKTDTQLTLKISMAEGAQYRKWFTDEEVLVAQENHGRAPNTWTDRVQTSANYIEYHANGKIFLHLKRLKG
;
A
#
# COMPACT_ATOMS: atom_id res chain seq x y z
N MET A 1 -40.74 -43.90 -45.34
CA MET A 1 -40.23 -43.69 -43.97
C MET A 1 -40.12 -42.20 -43.72
N LYS A 2 -40.76 -41.70 -42.65
CA LYS A 2 -40.79 -40.27 -42.28
C LYS A 2 -39.61 -39.99 -41.33
N LEU A 3 -38.75 -39.04 -41.66
CA LEU A 3 -37.66 -38.57 -40.77
C LEU A 3 -38.15 -37.31 -40.02
N PRO A 4 -37.97 -37.21 -38.69
CA PRO A 4 -38.54 -36.14 -37.91
C PRO A 4 -37.75 -34.83 -38.02
N ARG A 5 -38.47 -33.72 -37.91
CA ARG A 5 -37.97 -32.35 -37.80
C ARG A 5 -37.09 -32.21 -36.56
N LEU A 6 -35.81 -31.91 -36.73
CA LEU A 6 -34.95 -31.41 -35.65
C LEU A 6 -34.72 -29.91 -35.86
N LEU A 7 -35.45 -29.11 -35.08
CA LEU A 7 -35.25 -27.68 -34.96
C LEU A 7 -34.09 -27.46 -33.97
N VAL A 8 -32.91 -27.08 -34.47
CA VAL A 8 -31.79 -26.69 -33.60
C VAL A 8 -31.89 -25.20 -33.31
N LEU A 9 -32.34 -24.87 -32.09
CA LEU A 9 -32.33 -23.51 -31.57
C LEU A 9 -30.92 -23.22 -31.03
N LEU A 10 -30.10 -22.48 -31.79
CA LEU A 10 -28.80 -21.99 -31.32
C LEU A 10 -29.03 -20.83 -30.34
N ALA A 11 -28.94 -21.09 -29.04
CA ALA A 11 -28.92 -20.06 -28.03
C ALA A 11 -27.56 -19.35 -28.06
N PHE A 12 -27.52 -18.10 -28.51
CA PHE A 12 -26.38 -17.21 -28.33
C PHE A 12 -26.24 -16.88 -26.84
N LEU A 13 -25.39 -17.63 -26.14
CA LEU A 13 -24.87 -17.25 -24.83
C LEU A 13 -23.98 -16.02 -25.03
N GLY A 14 -24.55 -14.84 -24.77
CA GLY A 14 -23.82 -13.59 -24.72
C GLY A 14 -22.73 -13.65 -23.65
N PHE A 15 -21.47 -13.66 -24.10
CA PHE A 15 -20.32 -13.46 -23.24
C PHE A 15 -20.34 -12.00 -22.79
N VAL A 16 -20.86 -11.72 -21.58
CA VAL A 16 -20.76 -10.39 -20.98
C VAL A 16 -19.33 -10.29 -20.42
N PRO A 17 -18.45 -9.42 -20.94
CA PRO A 17 -17.17 -9.21 -20.31
C PRO A 17 -17.44 -8.55 -18.95
N PHE A 18 -17.17 -9.29 -17.88
CA PHE A 18 -17.02 -8.71 -16.56
C PHE A 18 -15.86 -7.73 -16.63
N ALA A 19 -16.16 -6.45 -16.81
CA ALA A 19 -15.20 -5.39 -16.56
C ALA A 19 -14.83 -5.49 -15.07
N SER A 20 -13.64 -6.01 -14.79
CA SER A 20 -13.07 -6.02 -13.44
C SER A 20 -12.97 -4.55 -13.00
N ALA A 21 -13.80 -4.16 -12.04
CA ALA A 21 -13.64 -2.89 -11.37
C ALA A 21 -12.23 -2.89 -10.76
N LYS A 22 -11.39 -1.94 -11.16
CA LYS A 22 -10.09 -1.74 -10.52
C LYS A 22 -10.36 -1.52 -9.05
N ASP A 23 -9.95 -2.47 -8.20
CA ASP A 23 -10.13 -2.35 -6.76
C ASP A 23 -9.58 -1.01 -6.30
N ALA A 24 -10.39 -0.27 -5.54
CA ALA A 24 -9.97 1.01 -5.00
C ALA A 24 -8.77 0.80 -4.06
N ASN A 25 -7.81 1.73 -4.09
CA ASN A 25 -6.67 1.70 -3.20
C ASN A 25 -7.12 1.70 -1.73
N PRO A 26 -6.46 0.96 -0.83
CA PRO A 26 -6.83 0.96 0.57
C PRO A 26 -6.57 2.34 1.21
N VAL A 27 -7.49 2.75 2.09
CA VAL A 27 -7.45 4.03 2.80
C VAL A 27 -7.26 3.78 4.29
N PHE A 28 -6.31 4.50 4.88
CA PHE A 28 -5.95 4.45 6.30
C PHE A 28 -6.02 5.86 6.88
N GLY A 29 -7.11 6.19 7.58
CA GLY A 29 -7.34 7.54 8.11
C GLY A 29 -7.28 8.60 6.99
N TYR A 30 -6.29 9.50 7.08
CA TYR A 30 -6.08 10.56 6.08
C TYR A 30 -5.14 10.18 4.94
N TYR A 31 -4.79 8.91 4.80
CA TYR A 31 -3.89 8.44 3.75
C TYR A 31 -4.55 7.41 2.85
N GLU A 32 -4.29 7.50 1.56
CA GLU A 32 -4.54 6.47 0.56
C GLU A 32 -3.20 5.79 0.23
N ALA A 33 -3.18 4.46 0.15
CA ALA A 33 -1.98 3.73 -0.26
C ALA A 33 -1.96 3.52 -1.78
N ILE A 34 -1.07 4.23 -2.46
CA ILE A 34 -0.80 4.08 -3.90
C ILE A 34 -0.05 2.76 -4.16
N VAL A 35 0.79 2.36 -3.20
CA VAL A 35 1.47 1.05 -3.17
C VAL A 35 1.22 0.43 -1.80
N TYR A 36 0.79 -0.83 -1.78
CA TYR A 36 0.60 -1.61 -0.56
C TYR A 36 0.99 -3.08 -0.81
N ASP A 37 2.19 -3.46 -0.36
CA ASP A 37 2.69 -4.82 -0.49
C ASP A 37 2.28 -5.67 0.73
N THR A 38 1.31 -6.56 0.52
CA THR A 38 0.80 -7.47 1.55
C THR A 38 1.78 -8.59 1.90
N GLU A 39 2.80 -8.87 1.08
CA GLU A 39 3.87 -9.81 1.42
C GLU A 39 4.87 -9.19 2.41
N MET A 40 4.90 -7.86 2.49
CA MET A 40 5.73 -7.12 3.45
C MET A 40 4.96 -6.72 4.71
N LEU A 41 3.69 -6.34 4.56
CA LEU A 41 2.88 -5.76 5.64
C LEU A 41 1.64 -6.60 5.97
N GLN A 42 1.37 -6.75 7.27
CA GLN A 42 0.08 -7.17 7.78
C GLN A 42 -0.93 -6.02 7.80
N GLY A 43 -0.45 -4.81 8.06
CA GLY A 43 -1.35 -3.67 8.19
C GLY A 43 -0.66 -2.32 8.30
N VAL A 44 -1.47 -1.28 8.11
CA VAL A 44 -1.15 0.12 8.36
C VAL A 44 -2.23 0.70 9.25
N LYS A 45 -1.84 1.49 10.25
CA LYS A 45 -2.75 2.22 11.14
C LYS A 45 -2.35 3.68 11.18
N VAL A 46 -3.33 4.55 11.16
CA VAL A 46 -3.12 6.00 11.30
C VAL A 46 -3.85 6.48 12.53
N ASN A 47 -3.16 7.23 13.40
CA ASN A 47 -3.82 7.98 14.45
C ASN A 47 -4.46 9.22 13.83
N GLU A 48 -5.79 9.24 13.71
CA GLU A 48 -6.50 10.36 13.09
C GLU A 48 -6.36 11.68 13.85
N SER A 49 -6.08 11.66 15.16
CA SER A 49 -5.88 12.91 15.91
C SER A 49 -4.52 13.57 15.67
N THR A 50 -3.49 12.79 15.35
CA THR A 50 -2.11 13.31 15.17
C THR A 50 -1.59 13.20 13.74
N GLY A 51 -2.22 12.35 12.91
CA GLY A 51 -1.71 11.96 11.61
C GLY A 51 -0.53 10.97 11.65
N ASP A 52 -0.19 10.46 12.85
CA ASP A 52 0.92 9.53 13.02
C ASP A 52 0.60 8.20 12.33
N VAL A 53 1.53 7.73 11.51
CA VAL A 53 1.42 6.45 10.80
C VAL A 53 2.19 5.39 11.58
N PHE A 54 1.61 4.19 11.66
CA PHE A 54 2.20 2.99 12.23
C PHE A 54 2.04 1.86 11.21
N ILE A 55 3.06 1.00 11.09
CA ILE A 55 3.02 -0.17 10.21
C ILE A 55 3.17 -1.45 11.02
N MET A 56 2.72 -2.56 10.48
CA MET A 56 2.97 -3.89 11.04
C MET A 56 3.52 -4.79 9.94
N PHE A 57 4.74 -5.29 10.14
CA PHE A 57 5.38 -6.23 9.22
C PHE A 57 4.76 -7.62 9.30
N GLN A 58 4.86 -8.39 8.21
CA GLN A 58 4.66 -9.83 8.26
C GLN A 58 5.59 -10.48 9.30
N PRO A 59 5.19 -11.58 9.97
CA PRO A 59 5.97 -12.16 11.06
C PRO A 59 7.38 -12.62 10.65
N ASP A 60 7.58 -12.96 9.37
CA ASP A 60 8.86 -13.36 8.78
C ASP A 60 9.66 -12.18 8.18
N LYS A 61 9.17 -10.94 8.34
CA LYS A 61 9.78 -9.71 7.81
C LYS A 61 10.21 -8.75 8.92
N THR A 62 10.19 -9.17 10.19
CA THR A 62 10.48 -8.31 11.36
C THR A 62 11.89 -7.72 11.37
N ASP A 63 12.87 -8.39 10.76
CA ASP A 63 14.26 -7.96 10.62
C ASP A 63 14.53 -7.12 9.35
N THR A 64 13.47 -6.68 8.65
CA THR A 64 13.61 -5.85 7.46
C THR A 64 14.16 -4.47 7.83
N GLN A 65 15.24 -4.07 7.14
CA GLN A 65 15.75 -2.71 7.18
C GLN A 65 14.78 -1.76 6.50
N LEU A 66 14.16 -0.87 7.30
CA LEU A 66 13.24 0.14 6.82
C LEU A 66 13.98 1.45 6.55
N THR A 67 13.70 2.06 5.41
CA THR A 67 14.06 3.45 5.12
C THR A 67 12.86 4.23 4.63
N LEU A 68 12.81 5.52 4.92
CA LEU A 68 11.70 6.39 4.57
C LEU A 68 12.17 7.59 3.75
N LYS A 69 11.35 7.96 2.76
CA LYS A 69 11.49 9.18 1.98
C LYS A 69 10.15 9.91 1.94
N ILE A 70 10.19 11.23 1.86
CA ILE A 70 8.99 12.06 1.90
C ILE A 70 9.02 13.15 0.82
N SER A 71 7.87 13.51 0.27
CA SER A 71 7.74 14.59 -0.72
C SER A 71 6.42 15.36 -0.57
N MET A 72 6.31 16.52 -1.23
CA MET A 72 5.06 17.30 -1.27
C MET A 72 4.13 16.91 -2.43
N ALA A 73 4.69 16.28 -3.47
CA ALA A 73 3.99 15.88 -4.68
C ALA A 73 4.53 14.54 -5.18
N GLU A 74 3.68 13.77 -5.85
CA GLU A 74 4.04 12.49 -6.44
C GLU A 74 5.17 12.68 -7.47
N GLY A 75 6.24 11.89 -7.35
CA GLY A 75 7.41 11.96 -8.25
C GLY A 75 8.27 13.22 -8.12
N ALA A 76 7.99 14.11 -7.15
CA ALA A 76 8.82 15.28 -6.88
C ALA A 76 10.10 14.93 -6.11
N GLN A 77 11.01 15.90 -5.99
CA GLN A 77 12.20 15.75 -5.18
C GLN A 77 11.85 15.45 -3.71
N TYR A 78 12.66 14.59 -3.09
CA TYR A 78 12.53 14.25 -1.68
C TYR A 78 12.88 15.43 -0.78
N ARG A 79 12.17 15.54 0.34
CA ARG A 79 12.47 16.49 1.40
C ARG A 79 13.47 15.88 2.35
N LYS A 80 14.32 16.74 2.90
CA LYS A 80 15.17 16.38 4.02
C LYS A 80 14.35 16.16 5.29
N TRP A 81 14.74 15.16 6.06
CA TRP A 81 14.29 14.92 7.42
C TRP A 81 14.96 15.89 8.41
N PHE A 82 14.59 15.83 9.68
CA PHE A 82 15.22 16.64 10.74
C PHE A 82 16.72 16.34 10.91
N THR A 83 17.21 15.23 10.34
CA THR A 83 18.62 14.84 10.27
C THR A 83 19.38 15.49 9.10
N ASP A 84 18.72 16.35 8.30
CA ASP A 84 19.25 16.98 7.07
C ASP A 84 19.54 15.99 5.91
N GLU A 85 19.10 14.73 6.04
CA GLU A 85 19.18 13.67 5.03
C GLU A 85 17.84 13.49 4.31
N GLU A 86 17.86 13.12 3.03
CA GLU A 86 16.63 12.77 2.27
C GLU A 86 16.08 11.38 2.62
N VAL A 87 16.92 10.52 3.19
CA VAL A 87 16.57 9.15 3.60
C VAL A 87 16.65 9.05 5.11
N LEU A 88 15.52 8.73 5.74
CA LEU A 88 15.48 8.38 7.15
C LEU A 88 15.63 6.87 7.28
N VAL A 89 16.67 6.43 7.97
CA VAL A 89 16.81 5.04 8.39
C VAL A 89 16.09 4.91 9.72
N ALA A 90 15.07 4.04 9.82
CA ALA A 90 14.38 3.81 11.10
C ALA A 90 15.40 3.32 12.15
N GLN A 91 15.22 3.57 13.44
CA GLN A 91 16.22 3.13 14.45
C GLN A 91 16.01 1.69 14.91
N GLU A 92 14.76 1.22 14.96
CA GLU A 92 14.40 -0.13 15.40
C GLU A 92 14.40 -1.12 14.22
N ASN A 93 15.58 -1.39 13.64
CA ASN A 93 15.69 -2.19 12.39
C ASN A 93 15.87 -3.69 12.57
N HIS A 94 16.04 -4.17 13.80
CA HIS A 94 16.32 -5.58 14.07
C HIS A 94 15.58 -6.04 15.32
N GLY A 95 14.94 -7.21 15.24
CA GLY A 95 14.27 -7.82 16.39
C GLY A 95 12.93 -7.17 16.78
N ARG A 96 12.21 -6.56 15.83
CA ARG A 96 10.81 -6.16 16.08
C ARG A 96 10.02 -7.38 16.54
N ALA A 97 9.24 -7.25 17.60
CA ALA A 97 8.35 -8.33 18.02
C ALA A 97 7.32 -8.60 16.90
N PRO A 98 7.07 -9.88 16.55
CA PRO A 98 6.06 -10.19 15.54
C PRO A 98 4.68 -9.68 15.97
N ASN A 99 3.83 -9.34 15.00
CA ASN A 99 2.46 -8.85 15.21
C ASN A 99 2.36 -7.56 16.06
N THR A 100 3.39 -6.71 15.98
CA THR A 100 3.46 -5.43 16.71
C THR A 100 3.43 -4.25 15.75
N TRP A 101 2.68 -3.22 16.12
CA TRP A 101 2.69 -1.94 15.41
C TRP A 101 3.99 -1.20 15.70
N THR A 102 4.77 -0.89 14.67
CA THR A 102 6.07 -0.22 14.75
C THR A 102 6.07 1.11 14.02
N ASP A 103 7.17 1.85 14.18
CA ASP A 103 7.54 3.01 13.38
C ASP A 103 6.50 4.15 13.43
N ARG A 104 6.45 4.87 14.55
CA ARG A 104 5.67 6.13 14.64
C ARG A 104 6.28 7.17 13.70
N VAL A 105 5.67 7.36 12.53
CA VAL A 105 6.11 8.36 11.55
C VAL A 105 5.22 9.59 11.65
N GLN A 106 5.85 10.72 11.99
CA GLN A 106 5.21 12.03 12.01
C GLN A 106 5.88 12.93 10.97
N THR A 107 5.08 13.46 10.04
CA THR A 107 5.57 14.36 8.99
C THR A 107 4.45 15.30 8.53
N SER A 108 4.82 16.46 7.97
CA SER A 108 3.90 17.36 7.26
C SER A 108 3.90 17.13 5.75
N ALA A 109 4.69 16.17 5.25
CA ALA A 109 4.72 15.81 3.85
C ALA A 109 3.41 15.16 3.40
N ASN A 110 3.07 15.36 2.13
CA ASN A 110 1.87 14.78 1.53
C ASN A 110 2.09 13.34 1.10
N TYR A 111 3.34 12.95 0.83
CA TYR A 111 3.69 11.61 0.39
C TYR A 111 4.75 11.01 1.29
N ILE A 112 4.58 9.74 1.62
CA ILE A 112 5.52 8.95 2.43
C ILE A 112 5.79 7.64 1.70
N GLU A 113 7.04 7.40 1.35
CA GLU A 113 7.50 6.15 0.77
C GLU A 113 8.29 5.36 1.81
N TYR A 114 7.90 4.10 2.00
CA TYR A 114 8.61 3.13 2.80
C TYR A 114 9.33 2.16 1.88
N HIS A 115 10.63 2.03 2.13
CA HIS A 115 11.56 1.28 1.30
C HIS A 115 12.22 0.16 2.10
N ALA A 116 12.36 -0.99 1.47
CA ALA A 116 13.15 -2.13 1.94
C ALA A 116 13.93 -2.70 0.74
N ASN A 117 15.22 -2.99 0.93
CA ASN A 117 16.09 -3.54 -0.12
C ASN A 117 16.06 -2.71 -1.43
N GLY A 118 15.97 -1.38 -1.31
CA GLY A 118 15.91 -0.45 -2.44
C GLY A 118 14.58 -0.42 -3.21
N LYS A 119 13.53 -1.07 -2.70
CA LYS A 119 12.20 -1.09 -3.32
C LYS A 119 11.14 -0.48 -2.41
N ILE A 120 10.19 0.23 -3.02
CA ILE A 120 8.99 0.72 -2.34
C ILE A 120 8.07 -0.45 -2.05
N PHE A 121 7.66 -0.62 -0.79
CA PHE A 121 6.64 -1.60 -0.39
C PHE A 121 5.37 -0.94 0.18
N LEU A 122 5.46 0.33 0.58
CA LEU A 122 4.31 1.14 0.97
C LEU A 122 4.53 2.57 0.47
N HIS A 123 3.54 3.12 -0.23
CA HIS A 123 3.53 4.52 -0.66
C HIS A 123 2.20 5.13 -0.28
N LEU A 124 2.24 6.05 0.69
CA LEU A 124 1.06 6.73 1.21
C LEU A 124 0.95 8.13 0.60
N LYS A 125 -0.25 8.48 0.18
CA LYS A 125 -0.66 9.83 -0.23
C LYS A 125 -1.67 10.37 0.77
N ARG A 126 -1.40 11.56 1.30
CA ARG A 126 -2.31 12.28 2.17
C ARG A 126 -3.51 12.79 1.36
N LEU A 127 -4.71 12.44 1.80
CA LEU A 127 -5.99 12.84 1.22
C LEU A 127 -6.45 14.21 1.73
N LYS A 128 -6.11 14.54 2.98
CA LYS A 128 -6.48 15.80 3.64
C LYS A 128 -5.30 16.30 4.48
N GLY A 129 -4.96 17.58 4.33
CA GLY A 129 -3.89 18.27 5.06
C GLY A 129 -4.40 19.57 5.64
#